data_AF-A0A1H4M835-F1
#
_entry.id   AF-A0A1H4M835-F1
#
_cell.length_a   1.000
_cell.length_b   1.000
_cell.length_c   1.000
_cell.angle_alpha   90.00
_cell.angle_beta   90.00
_cell.angle_gamma   90.00
#
_symmetry.space_group_name_H-M   'P 1'
#
loop_
_entity.id
_entity.type
_entity.pdbx_description
1 polymer ?
#
loop_
_entity_poly.entity_id
_entity_poly.type
_entity_poly.pdbx_seq_one_letter_code
_entity_poly.pdbx_strand_id
1 'polypeptide(L)'
;MSQFKPFFTQVQSHYDLSDDFFLLFLDPSMTYSCAYFQREDMTLQQAQRAKIDLSLGKCDLQPGMTLLDIGCGWGSTMLRAHEKYDVNVIGLTLSDNQYQTRHRTPARSAGDADRPGPPAGLGGVRRAGGPAPASPTGPGWTVSSADGRC
;
A
#
# COMPACT_ATOMS: atom_id res chain seq x y z
N MET A 1 -24.69 -13.84 1.10
CA MET A 1 -23.28 -14.03 0.64
C MET A 1 -22.99 -13.00 -0.43
N SER A 2 -21.80 -12.39 -0.43
CA SER A 2 -21.37 -11.45 -1.49
C SER A 2 -21.42 -12.12 -2.86
N GLN A 3 -21.97 -11.41 -3.85
CA GLN A 3 -21.93 -11.82 -5.26
C GLN A 3 -20.51 -11.79 -5.84
N PHE A 4 -19.63 -10.99 -5.24
CA PHE A 4 -18.25 -10.82 -5.69
C PHE A 4 -17.30 -11.67 -4.83
N LYS A 5 -16.60 -12.60 -5.49
CA LYS A 5 -15.56 -13.44 -4.91
C LYS A 5 -14.20 -13.01 -5.46
N PRO A 6 -13.16 -12.83 -4.62
CA PRO A 6 -11.83 -12.52 -5.11
C PRO A 6 -11.22 -13.69 -5.92
N PHE A 7 -10.46 -13.36 -6.96
CA PHE A 7 -9.80 -14.30 -7.86
C PHE A 7 -8.44 -14.75 -7.33
N PHE A 8 -8.42 -15.45 -6.19
CA PHE A 8 -7.17 -15.86 -5.52
C PHE A 8 -6.25 -16.68 -6.43
N THR A 9 -6.77 -17.74 -7.06
CA THR A 9 -5.94 -18.67 -7.85
C THR A 9 -5.17 -17.97 -8.96
N GLN A 10 -5.83 -17.08 -9.70
CA GLN A 10 -5.19 -16.34 -10.79
C GLN A 10 -4.10 -15.41 -10.26
N VAL A 11 -4.37 -14.68 -9.17
CA VAL A 11 -3.42 -13.73 -8.60
C VAL A 11 -2.22 -14.47 -7.98
N GLN A 12 -2.46 -15.50 -7.18
CA GLN A 12 -1.41 -16.28 -6.54
C GLN A 12 -0.52 -17.01 -7.56
N SER A 13 -1.07 -17.50 -8.67
CA SER A 13 -0.26 -18.13 -9.73
C SER A 13 0.81 -17.22 -10.35
N HIS A 14 0.68 -15.89 -10.19
CA HIS A 14 1.67 -14.93 -10.63
C HIS A 14 2.54 -14.44 -9.45
N TYR A 15 1.92 -13.89 -8.41
CA TYR A 15 2.65 -13.18 -7.34
C TYR A 15 3.19 -14.10 -6.24
N ASP A 16 2.70 -15.34 -6.11
CA ASP A 16 3.20 -16.33 -5.15
C ASP A 16 4.23 -17.30 -5.76
N LEU A 17 4.84 -16.94 -6.90
CA LEU A 17 5.86 -17.78 -7.55
C LEU A 17 7.10 -17.96 -6.67
N SER A 18 7.78 -16.85 -6.32
CA SER A 18 8.89 -16.79 -5.36
C SER A 18 9.35 -15.35 -5.22
N ASP A 19 9.55 -14.85 -4.00
CA ASP A 19 10.09 -13.51 -3.79
C ASP A 19 11.54 -13.40 -4.29
N ASP A 20 12.34 -14.46 -4.12
CA ASP A 20 13.71 -14.52 -4.65
C ASP A 20 13.74 -14.39 -6.17
N PHE A 21 12.73 -14.95 -6.86
CA PHE A 21 12.61 -14.79 -8.31
C PHE A 21 12.31 -13.34 -8.70
N PHE A 22 11.39 -12.68 -7.98
CA PHE A 22 11.06 -11.28 -8.23
C PHE A 22 12.23 -10.32 -7.93
N LEU A 23 13.03 -10.63 -6.90
CA LEU A 23 14.24 -9.88 -6.54
C LEU A 23 15.30 -9.86 -7.66
N LEU A 24 15.27 -10.81 -8.60
CA LEU A 24 16.23 -10.85 -9.71
C LEU A 24 16.07 -9.67 -10.69
N PHE A 25 14.88 -9.09 -10.79
CA PHE A 25 14.58 -8.07 -11.81
C PHE A 25 13.83 -6.85 -11.30
N LEU A 26 13.17 -6.91 -10.14
CA LEU A 26 12.59 -5.73 -9.53
C LEU A 26 13.67 -4.85 -8.91
N ASP A 27 13.35 -3.58 -8.72
CA ASP A 27 14.20 -2.69 -7.93
C ASP A 27 14.18 -3.10 -6.44
N PRO A 28 15.13 -2.63 -5.61
CA PRO A 28 15.20 -3.02 -4.19
C PRO A 28 13.96 -2.70 -3.35
N SER A 29 13.07 -1.81 -3.80
CA SER A 29 11.79 -1.56 -3.12
C SER A 29 10.72 -2.61 -3.42
N MET A 30 10.98 -3.57 -4.32
CA MET A 30 10.02 -4.57 -4.80
C MET A 30 8.74 -3.91 -5.36
N THR A 31 8.87 -2.73 -5.98
CA THR A 31 7.71 -2.03 -6.55
C THR A 31 7.38 -2.61 -7.90
N TYR A 32 6.25 -3.32 -7.99
CA TYR A 32 5.85 -4.00 -9.21
C TYR A 32 4.70 -3.29 -9.92
N SER A 33 5.04 -2.12 -10.50
CA SER A 33 4.15 -1.33 -11.35
C SER A 33 5.01 -0.38 -12.20
N CYS A 34 4.40 0.37 -13.12
CA CYS A 34 5.11 1.35 -13.93
C CYS A 34 5.86 2.37 -13.06
N ALA A 35 7.10 2.66 -13.41
CA ALA A 35 7.91 3.70 -12.77
C ALA A 35 7.65 5.08 -13.43
N TYR A 36 8.03 6.16 -12.76
CA TYR A 36 7.89 7.52 -13.27
C TYR A 36 9.25 8.22 -13.31
N PHE A 37 9.82 8.33 -14.51
CA PHE A 37 11.11 8.94 -14.76
C PHE A 37 10.95 10.46 -14.94
N GLN A 38 10.87 11.19 -13.82
CA GLN A 38 10.77 12.66 -13.85
C GLN A 38 12.05 13.32 -14.42
N ARG A 39 13.19 12.64 -14.33
CA ARG A 39 14.45 12.99 -15.00
C ARG A 39 14.97 11.77 -15.74
N GLU A 40 15.68 12.01 -16.84
CA GLU A 40 16.24 10.95 -17.69
C GLU A 40 17.34 10.12 -17.00
N ASP A 41 18.00 10.70 -15.99
CA ASP A 41 19.13 10.09 -15.27
C ASP A 41 18.73 9.24 -14.05
N MET A 42 17.42 9.04 -13.82
CA MET A 42 16.94 8.31 -12.66
C MET A 42 17.26 6.81 -12.76
N THR A 43 17.72 6.23 -11.65
CA THR A 43 17.68 4.78 -11.49
C THR A 43 16.23 4.30 -11.39
N LEU A 44 15.99 3.00 -11.67
CA LEU A 44 14.64 2.42 -11.53
C LEU A 44 14.07 2.63 -10.12
N GLN A 45 14.90 2.44 -9.08
CA GLN A 45 14.49 2.66 -7.69
C GLN A 45 14.04 4.10 -7.43
N GLN A 46 14.77 5.09 -7.98
CA GLN A 46 14.41 6.51 -7.86
C GLN A 46 13.10 6.80 -8.60
N ALA A 47 12.95 6.26 -9.81
CA ALA A 47 11.74 6.43 -10.62
C ALA A 47 10.50 5.76 -9.98
N GLN A 48 10.68 4.63 -9.27
CA GLN A 48 9.61 4.00 -8.50
C GLN A 48 9.20 4.85 -7.30
N ARG A 49 10.16 5.41 -6.55
CA ARG A 49 9.88 6.33 -5.44
C ARG A 49 9.17 7.60 -5.94
N ALA A 50 9.62 8.16 -7.06
CA ALA A 50 8.99 9.32 -7.70
C ALA A 50 7.54 9.01 -8.12
N LYS A 51 7.27 7.82 -8.67
CA LYS A 51 5.92 7.38 -8.99
C LYS A 51 5.03 7.26 -7.76
N ILE A 52 5.53 6.66 -6.69
CA ILE A 52 4.78 6.56 -5.42
C ILE A 52 4.46 7.96 -4.89
N ASP A 53 5.44 8.87 -4.90
CA ASP A 53 5.25 10.25 -4.47
C ASP A 53 4.22 11.00 -5.31
N LEU A 54 4.24 10.79 -6.63
CA LEU A 54 3.26 11.36 -7.57
C LEU A 54 1.84 10.86 -7.25
N SER A 55 1.66 9.56 -6.99
CA SER A 55 0.36 8.99 -6.66
C SER A 55 -0.17 9.51 -5.32
N LEU A 56 0.66 9.47 -4.27
CA LEU A 56 0.25 9.92 -2.93
C LEU A 56 0.01 11.44 -2.86
N GLY A 57 0.77 12.23 -3.62
CA GLY A 57 0.63 13.68 -3.68
C GLY A 57 -0.72 14.15 -4.23
N LYS A 58 -1.46 13.27 -4.92
CA LYS A 58 -2.81 13.55 -5.44
C LYS A 58 -3.93 13.25 -4.43
N CYS A 59 -3.59 12.65 -3.30
CA CYS A 59 -4.58 12.21 -2.30
C CYS A 59 -4.82 13.22 -1.17
N ASP A 60 -4.12 14.38 -1.18
CA ASP A 60 -4.19 15.41 -0.14
C ASP A 60 -4.09 14.84 1.30
N LEU A 61 -3.11 13.94 1.48
CA LEU A 61 -2.93 13.23 2.75
C LEU A 61 -2.47 14.19 3.85
N GLN A 62 -3.17 14.13 4.98
CA GLN A 62 -2.83 14.86 6.19
C GLN A 62 -2.46 13.90 7.33
N PRO A 63 -1.54 14.28 8.23
CA PRO A 63 -1.17 13.47 9.38
C PRO A 63 -2.38 12.93 10.16
N GLY A 64 -2.33 11.67 10.56
CA GLY A 64 -3.40 10.99 11.30
C GLY A 64 -4.53 10.42 10.43
N MET A 65 -4.62 10.74 9.13
CA MET A 65 -5.55 10.07 8.21
C MET A 65 -5.25 8.57 8.10
N THR A 66 -6.18 7.81 7.52
CA THR A 66 -5.98 6.38 7.20
C THR A 66 -6.05 6.17 5.69
N LEU A 67 -4.95 5.71 5.10
CA LEU A 67 -4.85 5.33 3.70
C LEU A 67 -5.16 3.83 3.52
N LEU A 68 -6.02 3.51 2.54
CA LEU A 68 -6.27 2.14 2.09
C LEU A 68 -5.54 1.89 0.77
N ASP A 69 -4.62 0.92 0.75
CA ASP A 69 -3.87 0.49 -0.43
C ASP A 69 -4.38 -0.89 -0.93
N ILE A 70 -5.16 -0.87 -2.01
CA ILE A 70 -5.80 -2.06 -2.58
C ILE A 70 -4.87 -2.69 -3.61
N GLY A 71 -4.32 -3.87 -3.30
CA GLY A 71 -3.26 -4.47 -4.10
C GLY A 71 -1.88 -3.93 -3.71
N CYS A 72 -1.62 -3.85 -2.41
CA CYS A 72 -0.45 -3.18 -1.82
C CYS A 72 0.92 -3.78 -2.17
N GLY A 73 0.97 -4.90 -2.91
CA GLY A 73 2.20 -5.58 -3.28
C GLY A 73 3.05 -5.92 -2.07
N TRP A 74 4.36 -5.72 -2.20
CA TRP A 74 5.34 -5.88 -1.10
C TRP A 74 5.38 -4.68 -0.14
N GLY A 75 4.51 -3.67 -0.30
CA GLY A 75 4.27 -2.62 0.69
C GLY A 75 5.07 -1.33 0.55
N SER A 76 5.80 -1.12 -0.55
CA SER A 76 6.60 0.09 -0.78
C SER A 76 5.77 1.39 -0.71
N THR A 77 4.56 1.39 -1.26
CA THR A 77 3.64 2.54 -1.23
C THR A 77 3.19 2.85 0.19
N MET A 78 2.75 1.83 0.94
CA MET A 78 2.30 2.00 2.33
C MET A 78 3.42 2.56 3.22
N LEU A 79 4.65 2.02 3.10
CA LEU A 79 5.79 2.50 3.86
C LEU A 79 6.07 3.98 3.55
N ARG A 80 6.09 4.36 2.26
CA ARG A 80 6.27 5.76 1.85
C ARG A 80 5.16 6.67 2.37
N ALA A 81 3.90 6.21 2.33
CA ALA A 81 2.77 6.99 2.82
C ALA A 81 2.93 7.29 4.32
N HIS A 82 3.26 6.26 5.11
CA HIS A 82 3.49 6.41 6.54
C HIS A 82 4.68 7.36 6.83
N GLU A 83 5.83 7.13 6.20
CA GLU A 83 7.05 7.93 6.43
C GLU A 83 6.92 9.41 6.03
N LYS A 84 6.24 9.71 4.91
CA LYS A 84 6.21 11.06 4.32
C LYS A 84 5.01 11.88 4.78
N TYR A 85 3.86 11.25 5.02
CA TYR A 85 2.60 11.94 5.30
C TYR A 85 2.06 11.66 6.70
N ASP A 86 2.73 10.84 7.52
CA ASP A 86 2.33 10.49 8.90
C ASP A 86 0.89 9.96 8.99
N VAL A 87 0.50 9.16 7.99
CA VAL A 87 -0.81 8.50 7.93
C VAL A 87 -0.75 7.08 8.45
N ASN A 88 -1.88 6.60 8.95
CA ASN A 88 -2.15 5.18 9.17
C ASN A 88 -2.33 4.49 7.81
N VAL A 89 -1.96 3.22 7.70
CA VAL A 89 -2.05 2.46 6.44
C VAL A 89 -2.71 1.11 6.63
N ILE A 90 -3.62 0.78 5.72
CA ILE A 90 -4.24 -0.55 5.58
C ILE A 90 -3.93 -1.04 4.17
N GLY A 91 -3.25 -2.17 4.07
CA GLY A 91 -3.07 -2.84 2.78
C GLY A 91 -4.12 -3.91 2.56
N LEU A 92 -4.38 -4.24 1.30
CA LEU A 92 -5.05 -5.46 0.89
C LEU A 92 -4.17 -6.18 -0.15
N THR A 93 -4.02 -7.48 -0.02
CA THR A 93 -3.43 -8.34 -1.06
C THR A 93 -4.11 -9.71 -1.04
N LEU A 94 -4.07 -10.39 -2.20
CA LEU A 94 -4.49 -11.78 -2.36
C LEU A 94 -3.29 -12.74 -2.43
N SER A 95 -2.07 -12.20 -2.49
CA SER A 95 -0.81 -12.98 -2.51
C SER A 95 -0.37 -13.26 -1.07
N ASP A 96 -0.08 -14.52 -0.79
CA ASP A 96 0.42 -14.93 0.52
C ASP A 96 1.90 -14.52 0.68
N ASN A 97 2.71 -14.57 -0.38
CA ASN A 97 4.11 -14.15 -0.33
C ASN A 97 4.25 -12.64 -0.07
N GLN A 98 3.51 -11.81 -0.81
CA GLN A 98 3.42 -10.36 -0.55
C GLN A 98 2.91 -10.06 0.86
N TYR A 99 2.13 -10.98 1.44
CA TYR A 99 1.69 -10.86 2.81
C TYR A 99 2.77 -11.17 3.85
N GLN A 100 3.53 -12.24 3.66
CA GLN A 100 4.57 -12.66 4.60
C GLN A 100 5.85 -11.84 4.46
N THR A 101 6.27 -11.60 3.23
CA THR A 101 7.56 -10.99 2.88
C THR A 101 7.53 -9.47 2.92
N ARG A 102 6.62 -8.87 3.70
CA ARG A 102 6.62 -7.42 3.94
C ARG A 102 7.92 -7.02 4.60
N HIS A 103 8.90 -6.69 3.77
CA HIS A 103 10.14 -6.10 4.21
C HIS A 103 9.78 -4.74 4.82
N ARG A 104 9.79 -4.70 6.15
CA ARG A 104 9.97 -3.48 6.93
C ARG A 104 8.88 -2.42 6.74
N THR A 105 7.61 -2.76 6.93
CA THR A 105 6.79 -1.81 7.71
C THR A 105 7.32 -1.94 9.14
N PRO A 106 7.85 -0.89 9.79
CA PRO A 106 8.09 -0.97 11.21
C PRO A 106 6.75 -1.37 11.86
N ALA A 107 6.71 -2.54 12.49
CA ALA A 107 5.80 -2.68 13.62
C ALA A 107 6.13 -1.49 14.52
N ARG A 108 5.12 -0.69 14.91
CA ARG A 108 5.22 0.54 15.70
C ARG A 108 6.57 0.64 16.42
N SER A 109 7.40 1.57 15.97
CA SER A 109 8.67 1.88 16.66
C SER A 109 8.37 2.13 18.14
N ALA A 110 9.30 1.86 19.06
CA ALA A 110 9.07 2.08 20.50
C ALA A 110 8.64 3.53 20.85
N GLY A 111 8.92 4.51 19.98
CA GLY A 111 8.43 5.89 20.08
C GLY A 111 6.98 6.14 19.59
N ASP A 112 6.36 5.19 18.88
CA ASP A 112 4.95 5.22 18.45
C ASP A 112 3.98 4.69 19.52
N ALA A 113 4.48 4.22 20.66
CA ALA A 113 3.65 3.67 21.74
C ALA A 113 2.73 4.74 22.38
N ASP A 114 3.16 6.01 22.36
CA ASP A 114 2.48 7.14 23.02
C ASP A 114 1.49 7.87 22.10
N ARG A 115 1.51 7.59 20.79
CA ARG A 115 0.48 8.06 19.86
C ARG A 115 -0.77 7.20 20.03
N PRO A 116 -1.99 7.78 20.08
CA PRO A 116 -3.20 7.00 20.00
C PRO A 116 -3.15 6.23 18.67
N GLY A 117 -2.93 4.92 18.79
CA GLY A 117 -2.94 4.04 17.64
C GLY A 117 -4.33 4.10 16.99
N PRO A 118 -4.44 3.79 15.70
CA PRO A 118 -5.76 3.63 15.13
C PRO A 118 -6.49 2.53 15.93
N PRO A 119 -7.83 2.60 16.08
CA PRO A 119 -8.61 1.64 16.86
C PRO A 119 -8.11 0.22 16.60
N ALA A 120 -7.93 -0.57 17.67
CA ALA A 120 -7.35 -1.91 17.59
C ALA A 120 -7.89 -2.68 16.37
N GLY A 121 -7.01 -2.92 15.37
CA GLY A 121 -7.37 -3.56 14.11
C GLY A 121 -7.20 -2.73 12.83
N LEU A 122 -6.66 -1.50 12.87
CA LEU A 122 -6.58 -0.62 11.67
C LEU A 122 -5.16 -0.33 11.15
N GLY A 123 -4.11 -0.83 11.81
CA GLY A 123 -2.75 -0.86 11.26
C GLY A 123 -2.39 -2.29 10.87
N GLY A 124 -2.37 -2.60 9.58
CA GLY A 124 -2.06 -3.94 9.11
C GLY A 124 -2.62 -4.21 7.73
N VAL A 125 -1.98 -5.10 7.01
CA VAL A 125 -2.57 -5.61 5.79
C VAL A 125 -3.50 -6.75 6.13
N ARG A 126 -4.67 -6.78 5.50
CA ARG A 126 -5.60 -7.88 5.61
C ARG A 126 -5.61 -8.69 4.31
N ARG A 127 -5.59 -10.01 4.45
CA ARG A 127 -5.99 -10.91 3.37
C ARG A 127 -7.48 -10.69 3.10
N ALA A 128 -7.87 -10.48 1.85
CA ALA A 128 -9.26 -10.20 1.49
C ALA A 128 -10.14 -11.44 1.74
N GLY A 129 -10.61 -11.63 2.97
CA GLY A 129 -11.32 -12.84 3.42
C GLY A 129 -11.35 -13.05 4.94
N GLY A 130 -10.61 -12.26 5.71
CA GLY A 130 -10.82 -12.16 7.17
C GLY A 130 -12.12 -11.39 7.52
N PRO A 131 -12.70 -11.57 8.71
CA PRO A 131 -13.88 -10.84 9.13
C PRO A 131 -13.64 -9.33 9.06
N ALA A 132 -14.56 -8.59 8.43
CA ALA A 132 -14.49 -7.14 8.35
C ALA A 132 -14.70 -6.52 9.75
N PRO A 133 -13.87 -5.53 10.17
CA PRO A 133 -14.21 -4.74 11.35
C PRO A 133 -15.48 -3.93 11.08
N ALA A 134 -16.28 -3.69 12.12
CA ALA A 134 -17.50 -2.89 12.03
C ALA A 134 -17.19 -1.50 11.46
N SER A 135 -17.96 -1.11 10.44
CA SER A 135 -17.82 0.19 9.76
C SER A 135 -18.02 1.34 10.76
N PRO A 136 -17.11 2.33 10.84
CA PRO A 136 -17.42 3.61 11.45
C PRO A 136 -18.37 4.38 10.53
N THR A 137 -19.55 4.74 11.02
CA THR A 137 -20.46 5.67 10.36
C THR A 137 -19.88 7.09 10.45
N GLY A 138 -19.23 7.54 9.38
CA GLY A 138 -18.75 8.91 9.22
C GLY A 138 -19.30 9.55 7.93
N PRO A 139 -19.34 10.89 7.83
CA PRO A 139 -20.04 11.59 6.75
C PRO A 139 -19.38 11.35 5.39
N GLY A 140 -20.21 11.32 4.34
CA GLY A 140 -19.87 10.85 3.00
C GLY A 140 -18.69 11.57 2.34
N TRP A 141 -17.89 10.79 1.61
CA TRP A 141 -16.81 11.26 0.76
C TRP A 141 -17.36 11.89 -0.52
N THR A 142 -17.04 13.15 -0.77
CA THR A 142 -17.21 13.78 -2.09
C THR A 142 -15.94 13.56 -2.91
N VAL A 143 -16.09 12.95 -4.09
CA VAL A 143 -15.02 12.86 -5.10
C VAL A 143 -14.95 14.21 -5.81
N SER A 144 -13.91 14.99 -5.53
CA SER A 144 -13.58 16.15 -6.37
C SER A 144 -12.82 15.65 -7.61
N SER A 145 -13.34 15.91 -8.80
CA SER A 145 -12.63 15.62 -10.05
C SER A 145 -11.38 16.48 -10.12
N ALA A 146 -10.19 15.87 -10.06
CA ALA A 146 -8.95 16.56 -10.38
C ALA A 146 -8.85 16.73 -11.90
N ASP A 147 -8.70 17.98 -12.35
CA ASP A 147 -8.60 18.36 -13.76
C ASP A 147 -7.50 17.57 -14.48
N GLY A 148 -7.91 16.95 -15.60
CA GLY A 148 -7.10 16.05 -16.40
C GLY A 148 -5.98 16.75 -17.16
N ARG A 149 -4.80 16.86 -16.54
CA ARG A 149 -3.54 17.03 -17.25
C ARG A 149 -2.57 15.92 -16.85
N CYS A 150 -2.38 14.99 -17.79
CA CYS A 150 -1.21 14.12 -17.86
C CYS A 150 0.02 14.96 -18.20
#